data_AF-A0A976FNG9-F1
#
_entry.id   AF-A0A976FNG9-F1
#
_cell.length_a   1.000
_cell.length_b   1.000
_cell.length_c   1.000
_cell.angle_alpha   90.00
_cell.angle_beta   90.00
_cell.angle_gamma   90.00
#
_symmetry.space_group_name_H-M   'P 1'
#
loop_
_entity.id
_entity.type
_entity.pdbx_description
1 polymer ?
#
loop_
_entity_poly.entity_id
_entity_poly.type
_entity_poly.pdbx_seq_one_letter_code
_entity_poly.pdbx_strand_id
1 'polypeptide(L)'
;MAEPDELFMLKNQLWVGNYQNVISEGSMLNHMNQTLRNERDVYVYRAHVALGNTSFVLQSIPDTGNVPIALSAVKLWATYLSGQIDPEMMALTLKEWLADPTSSDNGHLLLLAGQIFAREGKFSDALTAWTRGNSLEHMLYMVHLYLEINRADFARTTVATMKSLEEDSTLTQLAQAWCLTLQGRDKADEATLHFQELADRFGSTSLLLNGTAVAFMAMENYVEAERLLLDALAKEPSKEDTLVNLIAVSAHLQKPLEAYLCQLQQVAPLNVWLQKYELLEHEFARMASTFV
;
A
#
# COMPACT_ATOMS: atom_id res chain seq x y z
N MET A 1 31.94 8.09 0.92
CA MET A 1 31.15 6.85 0.81
C MET A 1 30.05 7.00 1.83
N ALA A 2 28.77 6.96 1.43
CA ALA A 2 27.67 7.00 2.38
C ALA A 2 27.79 5.78 3.31
N GLU A 3 27.54 5.97 4.61
CA GLU A 3 27.48 4.85 5.55
C GLU A 3 26.37 3.87 5.08
N PRO A 4 26.58 2.55 5.21
CA PRO A 4 25.56 1.58 4.86
C PRO A 4 24.30 1.83 5.69
N ASP A 5 23.13 1.93 5.04
CA ASP A 5 21.85 2.06 5.74
C ASP A 5 21.57 0.76 6.52
N GLU A 6 21.73 0.82 7.84
CA GLU A 6 21.52 -0.33 8.74
C GLU A 6 20.07 -0.85 8.69
N LEU A 7 19.12 -0.02 8.25
CA LEU A 7 17.71 -0.37 8.12
C LEU A 7 17.32 -0.74 6.68
N PHE A 8 18.29 -0.85 5.76
CA PHE A 8 18.02 -1.10 4.35
C PHE A 8 17.12 -2.32 4.13
N MET A 9 17.47 -3.47 4.70
CA MET A 9 16.70 -4.71 4.53
C MET A 9 15.29 -4.56 5.11
N LEU A 10 15.19 -4.08 6.35
CA LEU A 10 13.94 -3.80 7.03
C LEU A 10 12.99 -2.88 6.22
N LYS A 11 13.51 -1.79 5.62
CA LYS A 11 12.76 -0.86 4.77
C LYS A 11 12.22 -1.56 3.51
N ASN A 12 13.08 -2.31 2.83
CA ASN A 12 12.70 -3.01 1.61
C ASN A 12 11.64 -4.09 1.86
N GLN A 13 11.77 -4.85 2.96
CA GLN A 13 10.76 -5.84 3.38
C GLN A 13 9.41 -5.18 3.63
N LEU A 14 9.36 -3.96 4.19
CA LEU A 14 8.11 -3.23 4.36
C LEU A 14 7.47 -2.91 3.00
N TRP A 15 8.25 -2.35 2.07
CA TRP A 15 7.73 -1.89 0.78
C TRP A 15 7.22 -3.01 -0.12
N VAL A 16 7.81 -4.20 -0.04
CA VAL A 16 7.31 -5.39 -0.76
C VAL A 16 6.17 -6.11 -0.02
N GLY A 17 5.77 -5.65 1.16
CA GLY A 17 4.67 -6.23 1.94
C GLY A 17 5.05 -7.45 2.77
N ASN A 18 6.33 -7.68 3.06
CA ASN A 18 6.79 -8.77 3.91
C ASN A 18 6.78 -8.36 5.39
N TYR A 19 5.59 -8.01 5.89
CA TYR A 19 5.42 -7.37 7.20
C TYR A 19 5.88 -8.23 8.37
N GLN A 20 5.72 -9.56 8.28
CA GLN A 20 6.17 -10.46 9.33
C GLN A 20 7.70 -10.45 9.48
N ASN A 21 8.43 -10.42 8.35
CA ASN A 21 9.89 -10.33 8.38
C ASN A 21 10.36 -8.97 8.89
N VAL A 22 9.66 -7.87 8.59
CA VAL A 22 9.96 -6.54 9.16
C VAL A 22 9.94 -6.59 10.70
N ILE A 23 8.92 -7.24 11.27
CA ILE A 23 8.78 -7.39 12.73
C ILE A 23 9.90 -8.27 13.31
N SER A 24 10.16 -9.41 12.68
CA SER A 24 11.23 -10.32 13.10
C SER A 24 12.61 -9.66 13.04
N GLU A 25 12.94 -9.00 11.94
CA GLU A 25 14.21 -8.28 11.76
C GLU A 25 14.34 -7.11 12.73
N GLY A 26 13.29 -6.30 12.89
CA GLY A 26 13.26 -5.20 13.85
C GLY A 26 13.53 -5.66 15.29
N SER A 27 13.05 -6.85 15.68
CA SER A 27 13.30 -7.41 17.01
C SER A 27 14.76 -7.85 17.23
N MET A 28 15.52 -8.08 16.16
CA MET A 28 16.95 -8.46 16.22
C MET A 28 17.86 -7.23 16.25
N LEU A 29 17.43 -6.09 15.71
CA LEU A 29 18.20 -4.85 15.61
C LEU A 29 18.19 -4.04 16.93
N ASN A 30 18.71 -4.60 18.02
CA ASN A 30 18.63 -3.99 19.36
C ASN A 30 19.82 -3.09 19.74
N HIS A 31 20.94 -3.23 19.03
CA HIS A 31 22.18 -2.50 19.31
C HIS A 31 22.34 -1.28 18.42
N MET A 32 21.40 -0.34 18.50
CA MET A 32 21.41 0.91 17.73
C MET A 32 21.33 2.13 18.65
N ASN A 33 21.75 3.28 18.14
CA ASN A 33 21.54 4.56 18.84
C ASN A 33 20.04 4.89 18.95
N GLN A 34 19.68 5.84 19.81
CA GLN A 34 18.26 6.15 20.06
C GLN A 34 17.52 6.64 18.81
N THR A 35 18.18 7.39 17.94
CA THR A 35 17.58 7.92 16.70
C THR A 35 17.22 6.79 15.74
N LEU A 36 18.15 5.89 15.46
CA LEU A 36 17.95 4.72 14.61
C LEU A 36 16.96 3.73 15.21
N ARG A 37 16.93 3.59 16.55
CA ARG A 37 15.90 2.80 17.23
C ARG A 37 14.51 3.38 16.98
N ASN A 38 14.34 4.70 17.10
CA ASN A 38 13.06 5.34 16.81
C ASN A 38 12.66 5.15 15.34
N GLU A 39 13.61 5.24 14.40
CA GLU A 39 13.37 5.02 12.97
C GLU A 39 12.95 3.56 12.70
N ARG A 40 13.69 2.58 13.23
CA ARG A 40 13.33 1.15 13.18
C ARG A 40 11.91 0.92 13.70
N ASP A 41 11.58 1.50 14.85
CA ASP A 41 10.27 1.32 15.49
C ASP A 41 9.14 1.88 14.62
N VAL A 42 9.36 2.97 13.89
CA VAL A 42 8.37 3.50 12.93
C VAL A 42 8.04 2.44 11.87
N TYR A 43 9.04 1.81 11.27
CA TYR A 43 8.81 0.77 10.26
C TYR A 43 8.15 -0.49 10.85
N VAL A 44 8.58 -0.93 12.03
CA VAL A 44 7.98 -2.08 12.74
C VAL A 44 6.51 -1.82 13.06
N TYR A 45 6.17 -0.65 13.61
CA TYR A 45 4.78 -0.34 13.92
C TYR A 45 3.94 -0.16 12.66
N ARG A 46 4.48 0.39 11.56
CA ARG A 46 3.79 0.40 10.26
C ARG A 46 3.49 -1.02 9.75
N ALA A 47 4.40 -1.96 9.92
CA ALA A 47 4.16 -3.37 9.59
C ALA A 47 3.06 -3.98 10.48
N HIS A 48 3.04 -3.69 11.78
CA HIS A 48 1.92 -4.09 12.65
C HIS A 48 0.59 -3.52 12.20
N VAL A 49 0.54 -2.24 11.84
CA VAL A 49 -0.68 -1.61 11.29
C VAL A 49 -1.12 -2.32 10.01
N ALA A 50 -0.19 -2.62 9.10
CA ALA A 50 -0.50 -3.30 7.84
C ALA A 50 -1.05 -4.73 8.03
N LEU A 51 -0.65 -5.41 9.11
CA LEU A 51 -1.20 -6.72 9.52
C LEU A 51 -2.51 -6.63 10.31
N GLY A 52 -3.07 -5.42 10.51
CA GLY A 52 -4.30 -5.21 11.29
C GLY A 52 -4.09 -5.20 12.81
N ASN A 53 -2.84 -5.26 13.29
CA ASN A 53 -2.50 -5.23 14.71
C ASN A 53 -2.51 -3.80 15.29
N THR A 54 -3.53 -3.01 14.97
CA THR A 54 -3.64 -1.59 15.38
C THR A 54 -3.70 -1.44 16.89
N SER A 55 -4.44 -2.32 17.59
CA SER A 55 -4.53 -2.33 19.06
C SER A 55 -3.17 -2.45 19.74
N PHE A 56 -2.26 -3.25 19.19
CA PHE A 56 -0.90 -3.40 19.72
C PHE A 56 -0.11 -2.09 19.58
N VAL A 57 -0.20 -1.42 18.44
CA VAL A 57 0.47 -0.14 18.17
C VAL A 57 -0.03 0.95 19.12
N LEU A 58 -1.35 1.04 19.31
CA LEU A 58 -1.98 2.02 20.20
C LEU A 58 -1.55 1.85 21.66
N GLN A 59 -1.34 0.61 22.12
CA GLN A 59 -0.87 0.31 23.48
C GLN A 59 0.64 0.51 23.64
N SER A 60 1.42 0.27 22.58
CA SER A 60 2.88 0.31 22.62
C SER A 60 3.45 1.73 22.56
N ILE A 61 2.78 2.64 21.85
CA ILE A 61 3.21 4.04 21.72
C ILE A 61 2.50 4.87 22.81
N PRO A 62 3.21 5.48 23.76
CA PRO A 62 2.57 6.23 24.86
C PRO A 62 1.94 7.55 24.36
N ASP A 63 0.87 7.99 25.02
CA ASP A 63 0.19 9.29 24.73
C ASP A 63 0.90 10.50 25.33
N THR A 64 1.76 10.27 26.33
CA THR A 64 2.43 11.33 27.08
C THR A 64 3.92 11.06 27.15
N GLY A 65 4.69 12.14 27.26
CA GLY A 65 6.16 12.10 27.30
C GLY A 65 6.79 12.66 26.01
N ASN A 66 8.12 12.58 25.94
CA ASN A 66 8.90 13.07 24.80
C ASN A 66 8.91 12.03 23.66
N VAL A 67 7.73 11.74 23.10
CA VAL A 67 7.56 10.79 22.01
C VAL A 67 7.96 11.47 20.69
N PRO A 68 8.87 10.88 19.89
CA PRO A 68 9.19 11.40 18.56
C PRO A 68 7.95 11.54 17.68
N ILE A 69 7.83 12.66 16.97
CA ILE A 69 6.67 12.94 16.11
C ILE A 69 6.39 11.82 15.08
N ALA A 70 7.44 11.14 14.60
CA ALA A 70 7.28 10.02 13.67
C ALA A 70 6.48 8.86 14.29
N LEU A 71 6.70 8.54 15.56
CA LEU A 71 5.94 7.50 16.27
C LEU A 71 4.52 8.00 16.59
N SER A 72 4.37 9.26 16.97
CA SER A 72 3.05 9.89 17.17
C SER A 72 2.21 9.86 15.88
N ALA A 73 2.84 10.08 14.72
CA ALA A 73 2.18 9.98 13.42
C ALA A 73 1.74 8.54 13.09
N VAL A 74 2.56 7.53 13.42
CA VAL A 74 2.16 6.11 13.28
C VAL A 74 0.99 5.78 14.20
N LYS A 75 1.00 6.27 15.44
CA LYS A 75 -0.12 6.09 16.36
C LYS A 75 -1.39 6.74 15.82
N LEU A 76 -1.32 7.99 15.34
CA LEU A 76 -2.45 8.69 14.73
C LEU A 76 -3.02 7.92 13.54
N TRP A 77 -2.15 7.36 12.68
CA TRP A 77 -2.55 6.50 11.57
C TRP A 77 -3.28 5.23 12.04
N ALA A 78 -2.78 4.57 13.08
CA ALA A 78 -3.44 3.42 13.68
C ALA A 78 -4.80 3.78 14.29
N THR A 79 -4.91 4.93 14.97
CA THR A 79 -6.16 5.43 15.54
C THR A 79 -7.20 5.69 14.45
N TYR A 80 -6.78 6.34 13.36
CA TYR A 80 -7.61 6.60 12.18
C TYR A 80 -8.15 5.29 11.58
N LEU A 81 -7.27 4.31 11.35
CA LEU A 81 -7.64 3.02 10.80
C LEU A 81 -8.57 2.20 11.70
N SER A 82 -8.45 2.36 13.01
CA SER A 82 -9.33 1.71 13.99
C SER A 82 -10.70 2.39 14.14
N GLY A 83 -10.93 3.53 13.49
CA GLY A 83 -12.17 4.32 13.60
C GLY A 83 -12.35 4.97 14.98
N GLN A 84 -11.27 5.14 15.76
CA GLN A 84 -11.32 5.67 17.13
C GLN A 84 -11.17 7.20 17.21
N ILE A 85 -11.05 7.89 16.07
CA ILE A 85 -10.88 9.35 16.01
C ILE A 85 -11.87 9.97 15.04
N ASP A 86 -12.42 11.11 15.45
CA ASP A 86 -13.27 11.93 14.60
C ASP A 86 -12.45 12.58 13.46
N PRO A 87 -12.93 12.58 12.21
CA PRO A 87 -12.20 13.15 11.07
C PRO A 87 -11.85 14.63 11.24
N GLU A 88 -12.67 15.44 11.91
CA GLU A 88 -12.39 16.85 12.16
C GLU A 88 -11.27 17.02 13.18
N MET A 89 -11.30 16.23 14.26
CA MET A 89 -10.25 16.24 15.28
C MET A 89 -8.90 15.78 14.71
N MET A 90 -8.92 14.76 13.86
CA MET A 90 -7.74 14.31 13.12
C MET A 90 -7.18 15.43 12.24
N ALA A 91 -8.05 16.11 11.47
CA ALA A 91 -7.61 17.18 10.57
C ALA A 91 -7.01 18.37 11.33
N LEU A 92 -7.56 18.71 12.50
CA LEU A 92 -6.99 19.74 13.38
C LEU A 92 -5.60 19.33 13.88
N THR A 93 -5.45 18.09 14.36
CA THR A 93 -4.18 17.55 14.86
C THR A 93 -3.09 17.62 13.77
N LEU A 94 -3.39 17.16 12.56
CA LEU A 94 -2.46 17.24 11.44
C LEU A 94 -2.11 18.68 11.08
N LYS A 95 -3.08 19.59 11.09
CA LYS A 95 -2.84 21.00 10.81
C LYS A 95 -1.88 21.63 11.81
N GLU A 96 -2.02 21.31 13.09
CA GLU A 96 -1.12 21.78 14.16
C GLU A 96 0.30 21.23 13.96
N TRP A 97 0.45 19.91 13.75
CA TRP A 97 1.76 19.29 13.56
C TRP A 97 2.46 19.75 12.28
N LEU A 98 1.72 19.98 11.20
CA LEU A 98 2.28 20.46 9.93
C LEU A 98 2.60 21.96 9.94
N ALA A 99 2.06 22.72 10.90
CA ALA A 99 2.38 24.14 11.10
C ALA A 99 3.55 24.37 12.06
N ASP A 100 3.85 23.39 12.93
CA ASP A 100 4.94 23.48 13.88
C ASP A 100 6.32 23.33 13.18
N PRO A 101 7.22 24.34 13.28
CA PRO A 101 8.54 24.29 12.66
C PRO A 101 9.41 23.11 13.09
N THR A 102 9.17 22.52 14.26
CA THR A 102 10.01 21.42 14.78
C THR A 102 9.62 20.06 14.24
N SER A 103 8.37 19.89 13.81
CA SER A 103 7.80 18.62 13.36
C SER A 103 7.46 18.60 11.88
N SER A 104 7.17 19.76 11.28
CA SER A 104 6.61 19.87 9.94
C SER A 104 7.50 19.39 8.78
N ASP A 105 8.81 19.27 8.98
CA ASP A 105 9.75 18.70 8.01
C ASP A 105 10.03 17.19 8.24
N ASN A 106 9.39 16.57 9.23
CA ASN A 106 9.58 15.14 9.49
C ASN A 106 8.98 14.29 8.36
N GLY A 107 9.81 13.51 7.67
CA GLY A 107 9.38 12.68 6.54
C GLY A 107 8.27 11.67 6.87
N HIS A 108 8.31 11.02 8.04
CA HIS A 108 7.27 10.07 8.41
C HIS A 108 5.94 10.74 8.74
N LEU A 109 5.97 11.92 9.36
CA LEU A 109 4.77 12.74 9.54
C LEU A 109 4.14 13.09 8.19
N LEU A 110 4.93 13.64 7.26
CA LEU A 110 4.47 14.05 5.93
C LEU A 110 3.90 12.86 5.13
N LEU A 111 4.57 11.70 5.23
CA LEU A 111 4.12 10.46 4.60
C LEU A 111 2.72 10.05 5.08
N LEU A 112 2.55 9.91 6.40
CA LEU A 112 1.31 9.41 7.01
C LEU A 112 0.19 10.46 6.95
N ALA A 113 0.51 11.75 7.10
CA ALA A 113 -0.45 12.84 6.88
C ALA A 113 -1.02 12.78 5.46
N GLY A 114 -0.16 12.60 4.45
CA GLY A 114 -0.62 12.48 3.07
C GLY A 114 -1.48 11.23 2.82
N GLN A 115 -1.19 10.10 3.48
CA GLN A 115 -2.04 8.91 3.39
C GLN A 115 -3.45 9.15 3.97
N ILE A 116 -3.52 9.85 5.10
CA ILE A 116 -4.81 10.20 5.70
C ILE A 116 -5.57 11.17 4.80
N PHE A 117 -4.91 12.23 4.32
CA PHE A 117 -5.54 13.18 3.38
C PHE A 117 -6.03 12.51 2.10
N ALA A 118 -5.27 11.57 1.53
CA ALA A 118 -5.68 10.83 0.34
C ALA A 118 -6.95 10.01 0.61
N ARG A 119 -7.04 9.33 1.75
CA ARG A 119 -8.25 8.57 2.13
C ARG A 119 -9.48 9.44 2.37
N GLU A 120 -9.28 10.66 2.88
CA GLU A 120 -10.34 11.65 3.05
C GLU A 120 -10.71 12.38 1.75
N GLY A 121 -10.12 12.00 0.60
CA GLY A 121 -10.34 12.65 -0.70
C GLY A 121 -9.69 14.03 -0.85
N LYS A 122 -8.86 14.45 0.10
CA LYS A 122 -8.12 15.72 0.09
C LYS A 122 -6.80 15.58 -0.69
N PHE A 123 -6.90 15.27 -1.98
CA PHE A 123 -5.73 14.94 -2.81
C PHE A 123 -4.71 16.07 -2.94
N SER A 124 -5.14 17.34 -2.94
CA SER A 124 -4.24 18.49 -2.98
C SER A 124 -3.35 18.58 -1.73
N ASP A 125 -3.94 18.33 -0.55
CA ASP A 125 -3.21 18.35 0.71
C ASP A 125 -2.24 17.17 0.80
N ALA A 126 -2.66 15.99 0.33
CA ALA A 126 -1.82 14.81 0.23
C ALA A 126 -0.58 15.04 -0.66
N LEU A 127 -0.79 15.56 -1.88
CA LEU A 127 0.30 15.88 -2.80
C LEU A 127 1.22 16.96 -2.23
N THR A 128 0.69 17.96 -1.53
CA THR A 128 1.49 19.00 -0.88
C THR A 128 2.41 18.40 0.19
N ALA A 129 1.88 17.52 1.05
CA ALA A 129 2.67 16.85 2.08
C ALA A 129 3.77 15.97 1.47
N TRP A 130 3.44 15.14 0.48
CA TRP A 130 4.41 14.25 -0.15
C TRP A 130 5.46 14.98 -0.99
N THR A 131 5.09 16.06 -1.68
CA THR A 131 6.05 16.93 -2.40
C THR A 131 7.03 17.59 -1.44
N ARG A 132 6.57 18.01 -0.24
CA ARG A 132 7.46 18.56 0.79
C ARG A 132 8.43 17.50 1.34
N GLY A 133 7.95 16.26 1.53
CA GLY A 133 8.77 15.16 2.04
C GLY A 133 9.84 14.67 1.06
N ASN A 134 9.54 14.68 -0.25
CA ASN A 134 10.47 14.51 -1.37
C ASN A 134 11.44 13.30 -1.29
N SER A 135 11.07 12.22 -0.59
CA SER A 135 11.81 10.95 -0.65
C SER A 135 11.23 10.03 -1.71
N LEU A 136 11.96 8.97 -2.10
CA LEU A 136 11.43 7.95 -3.01
C LEU A 136 10.12 7.34 -2.51
N GLU A 137 9.95 7.20 -1.19
CA GLU A 137 8.73 6.66 -0.60
C GLU A 137 7.56 7.63 -0.79
N HIS A 138 7.78 8.93 -0.62
CA HIS A 138 6.77 9.95 -0.93
C HIS A 138 6.40 9.94 -2.42
N MET A 139 7.39 9.82 -3.29
CA MET A 139 7.16 9.73 -4.74
C MET A 139 6.37 8.48 -5.13
N LEU A 140 6.61 7.34 -4.48
CA LEU A 140 5.82 6.12 -4.68
C LEU A 140 4.33 6.38 -4.37
N TYR A 141 4.01 7.05 -3.26
CA TYR A 141 2.62 7.40 -2.93
C TYR A 141 2.02 8.43 -3.89
N MET A 142 2.82 9.39 -4.38
CA MET A 142 2.38 10.29 -5.45
C MET A 142 2.03 9.52 -6.72
N VAL A 143 2.87 8.56 -7.15
CA VAL A 143 2.58 7.68 -8.29
C VAL A 143 1.28 6.92 -8.05
N HIS A 144 1.13 6.26 -6.89
CA HIS A 144 -0.08 5.54 -6.54
C HIS A 144 -1.34 6.42 -6.64
N LEU A 145 -1.31 7.61 -6.03
CA LEU A 145 -2.43 8.55 -6.09
C LEU A 145 -2.72 9.03 -7.52
N TYR A 146 -1.69 9.35 -8.32
CA TYR A 146 -1.88 9.75 -9.70
C TYR A 146 -2.54 8.66 -10.54
N LEU A 147 -2.18 7.39 -10.31
CA LEU A 147 -2.84 6.26 -10.97
C LEU A 147 -4.30 6.14 -10.51
N GLU A 148 -4.57 6.28 -9.21
CA GLU A 148 -5.93 6.23 -8.64
C GLU A 148 -6.86 7.29 -9.23
N ILE A 149 -6.37 8.51 -9.47
CA ILE A 149 -7.14 9.61 -10.08
C ILE A 149 -7.09 9.61 -11.62
N ASN A 150 -6.66 8.52 -12.25
CA ASN A 150 -6.56 8.36 -13.71
C ASN A 150 -5.63 9.37 -14.41
N ARG A 151 -4.56 9.82 -13.75
CA ARG A 151 -3.53 10.72 -14.28
C ARG A 151 -2.20 10.00 -14.50
N ALA A 152 -2.23 9.01 -15.40
CA ALA A 152 -1.06 8.18 -15.73
C ALA A 152 0.11 8.99 -16.33
N ASP A 153 -0.16 10.17 -16.90
CA ASP A 153 0.85 11.11 -17.39
C ASP A 153 1.73 11.67 -16.26
N PHE A 154 1.12 12.08 -15.15
CA PHE A 154 1.86 12.54 -13.97
C PHE A 154 2.57 11.37 -13.27
N ALA A 155 1.92 10.21 -13.17
CA ALA A 155 2.55 9.01 -12.61
C ALA A 155 3.87 8.66 -13.34
N ARG A 156 3.86 8.62 -14.69
CA ARG A 156 5.07 8.37 -15.49
C ARG A 156 6.14 9.44 -15.33
N THR A 157 5.74 10.71 -15.20
CA THR A 157 6.68 11.81 -14.97
C THR A 157 7.38 11.64 -13.61
N THR A 158 6.64 11.28 -12.57
CA THR A 158 7.20 10.99 -11.25
C THR A 158 8.12 9.76 -11.29
N VAL A 159 7.75 8.68 -11.97
CA VAL A 159 8.62 7.50 -12.15
C VAL A 159 9.92 7.88 -12.87
N ALA A 160 9.88 8.75 -13.88
CA ALA A 160 11.09 9.22 -14.55
C ALA A 160 12.02 9.99 -13.59
N THR A 161 11.45 10.79 -12.67
CA THR A 161 12.21 11.44 -11.59
C THR A 161 12.77 10.42 -10.60
N MET A 162 12.00 9.39 -10.22
CA MET A 162 12.50 8.33 -9.33
C MET A 162 13.69 7.58 -9.96
N LYS A 163 13.62 7.28 -11.25
CA LYS A 163 14.71 6.65 -12.01
C LYS A 163 15.98 7.49 -12.06
N SER A 164 15.85 8.82 -12.21
CA SER A 164 17.03 9.70 -12.23
C SER A 164 17.68 9.84 -10.85
N LEU A 165 16.95 9.56 -9.77
CA LEU A 165 17.47 9.52 -8.40
C LEU A 165 18.11 8.16 -8.07
N GLU A 166 17.35 7.07 -8.23
CA GLU A 166 17.79 5.72 -7.91
C GLU A 166 16.95 4.69 -8.69
N GLU A 167 17.45 4.24 -9.85
CA GLU A 167 16.75 3.28 -10.72
C GLU A 167 16.58 1.89 -10.08
N ASP A 168 17.60 1.41 -9.37
CA ASP A 168 17.63 0.07 -8.76
C ASP A 168 16.90 -0.02 -7.41
N SER A 169 16.32 1.09 -6.94
CA SER A 169 15.55 1.13 -5.71
C SER A 169 14.27 0.30 -5.84
N THR A 170 13.94 -0.48 -4.82
CA THR A 170 12.69 -1.25 -4.75
C THR A 170 11.46 -0.38 -4.99
N LEU A 171 11.46 0.85 -4.47
CA LEU A 171 10.36 1.80 -4.65
C LEU A 171 10.21 2.21 -6.12
N THR A 172 11.32 2.48 -6.81
CA THR A 172 11.34 2.85 -8.23
C THR A 172 10.87 1.69 -9.09
N GLN A 173 11.36 0.47 -8.81
CA GLN A 173 10.94 -0.75 -9.53
C GLN A 173 9.44 -1.04 -9.35
N LEU A 174 8.90 -0.91 -8.13
CA LEU A 174 7.46 -1.05 -7.88
C LEU A 174 6.64 -0.01 -8.64
N ALA A 175 7.01 1.26 -8.56
CA ALA A 175 6.31 2.35 -9.24
C ALA A 175 6.32 2.17 -10.78
N GLN A 176 7.46 1.74 -11.32
CA GLN A 176 7.60 1.40 -12.73
C GLN A 176 6.71 0.21 -13.12
N ALA A 177 6.72 -0.87 -12.34
CA ALA A 177 5.92 -2.06 -12.62
C ALA A 177 4.42 -1.74 -12.68
N TRP A 178 3.90 -0.90 -11.77
CA TRP A 178 2.50 -0.43 -11.83
C TRP A 178 2.19 0.36 -13.11
N CYS A 179 3.06 1.31 -13.47
CA CYS A 179 2.88 2.12 -14.67
C CYS A 179 2.97 1.30 -15.97
N LEU A 180 3.81 0.27 -16.00
CA LEU A 180 3.97 -0.64 -17.12
C LEU A 180 2.78 -1.60 -17.26
N THR A 181 2.29 -2.13 -16.14
CA THR A 181 1.10 -3.00 -16.10
C THR A 181 -0.11 -2.31 -16.72
N LEU A 182 -0.34 -1.03 -16.38
CA LEU A 182 -1.46 -0.24 -16.91
C LEU A 182 -1.32 0.12 -18.40
N GLN A 183 -0.13 0.04 -18.98
CA GLN A 183 0.05 0.22 -20.43
C GLN A 183 -0.37 -1.03 -21.22
N GLY A 184 -0.38 -2.20 -20.57
CA GLY A 184 -0.77 -3.48 -21.17
C GLY A 184 0.17 -3.98 -22.26
N ARG A 185 -0.19 -5.13 -22.86
CA ARG A 185 0.56 -5.78 -23.96
C ARG A 185 2.03 -6.04 -23.58
N ASP A 186 2.97 -5.76 -24.47
CA ASP A 186 4.41 -5.95 -24.31
C ASP A 186 4.98 -5.23 -23.06
N LYS A 187 4.34 -4.15 -22.60
CA LYS A 187 4.75 -3.45 -21.39
C LYS A 187 4.37 -4.18 -20.11
N ALA A 188 3.30 -4.97 -20.13
CA ALA A 188 2.96 -5.81 -18.99
C ALA A 188 3.95 -6.96 -18.81
N ASP A 189 4.57 -7.46 -19.88
CA ASP A 189 5.67 -8.46 -19.79
C ASP A 189 6.88 -7.86 -19.07
N GLU A 190 7.29 -6.63 -19.43
CA GLU A 190 8.34 -5.87 -18.72
C GLU A 190 7.99 -5.67 -17.24
N ALA A 191 6.71 -5.46 -16.90
CA ALA A 191 6.26 -5.34 -15.51
C ALA A 191 6.45 -6.65 -14.72
N THR A 192 6.22 -7.82 -15.35
CA THR A 192 6.42 -9.11 -14.67
C THR A 192 7.87 -9.34 -14.27
N LEU A 193 8.82 -8.89 -15.10
CA LEU A 193 10.25 -8.99 -14.79
C LEU A 193 10.60 -8.21 -13.53
N HIS A 194 10.10 -6.97 -13.40
CA HIS A 194 10.32 -6.17 -12.20
C HIS A 194 9.72 -6.80 -10.94
N PHE A 195 8.49 -7.33 -11.02
CA PHE A 195 7.91 -8.02 -9.86
C PHE A 195 8.66 -9.30 -9.50
N GLN A 196 9.12 -10.07 -10.50
CA GLN A 196 9.89 -11.30 -10.27
C GLN A 196 11.25 -11.00 -9.64
N GLU A 197 11.97 -9.98 -10.12
CA GLU A 197 13.23 -9.54 -9.53
C GLU A 197 13.07 -9.18 -8.05
N LEU A 198 11.99 -8.46 -7.69
CA LEU A 198 11.68 -8.14 -6.30
C LEU A 198 11.32 -9.38 -5.49
N ALA A 199 10.58 -10.32 -6.08
CA ALA A 199 10.19 -11.57 -5.42
C ALA A 199 11.41 -12.48 -5.17
N ASP A 200 12.36 -12.53 -6.09
CA ASP A 200 13.60 -13.30 -5.96
C ASP A 200 14.50 -12.71 -4.86
N ARG A 201 14.50 -11.38 -4.70
CA ARG A 201 15.31 -10.67 -3.69
C ARG A 201 14.70 -10.71 -2.29
N PHE A 202 13.39 -10.53 -2.15
CA PHE A 202 12.74 -10.30 -0.86
C PHE A 202 11.68 -11.35 -0.48
N GLY A 203 11.44 -12.31 -1.37
CA GLY A 203 10.44 -13.38 -1.23
C GLY A 203 9.12 -13.03 -1.91
N SER A 204 8.40 -14.07 -2.36
CA SER A 204 7.11 -13.91 -3.05
C SER A 204 5.98 -13.59 -2.05
N THR A 205 5.83 -12.31 -1.72
CA THR A 205 4.73 -11.79 -0.89
C THR A 205 3.41 -11.77 -1.66
N SER A 206 2.28 -11.69 -0.95
CA SER A 206 0.97 -11.52 -1.59
C SER A 206 0.91 -10.29 -2.49
N LEU A 207 1.59 -9.19 -2.12
CA LEU A 207 1.67 -7.97 -2.92
C LEU A 207 2.34 -8.25 -4.26
N LEU A 208 3.51 -8.90 -4.26
CA LEU A 208 4.26 -9.18 -5.49
C LEU A 208 3.56 -10.24 -6.35
N LEU A 209 2.96 -11.26 -5.73
CA LEU A 209 2.18 -12.28 -6.43
C LEU A 209 0.96 -11.66 -7.12
N ASN A 210 0.21 -10.78 -6.44
CA ASN A 210 -0.91 -10.06 -7.04
C ASN A 210 -0.44 -9.11 -8.15
N GLY A 211 0.64 -8.35 -7.93
CA GLY A 211 1.20 -7.47 -8.97
C GLY A 211 1.58 -8.23 -10.24
N THR A 212 2.25 -9.36 -10.08
CA THR A 212 2.62 -10.25 -11.19
C THR A 212 1.38 -10.84 -11.87
N ALA A 213 0.39 -11.30 -11.10
CA ALA A 213 -0.86 -11.83 -11.64
C ALA A 213 -1.63 -10.78 -12.46
N VAL A 214 -1.74 -9.54 -11.97
CA VAL A 214 -2.40 -8.44 -12.71
C VAL A 214 -1.64 -8.11 -13.99
N ALA A 215 -0.31 -8.17 -13.99
CA ALA A 215 0.49 -8.04 -15.21
C ALA A 215 0.18 -9.18 -16.21
N PHE A 216 0.05 -10.43 -15.76
CA PHE A 216 -0.41 -11.52 -16.62
C PHE A 216 -1.84 -11.33 -17.14
N MET A 217 -2.75 -10.80 -16.32
CA MET A 217 -4.10 -10.44 -16.76
C MET A 217 -4.07 -9.36 -17.85
N ALA A 218 -3.19 -8.37 -17.74
CA ALA A 218 -2.99 -7.33 -18.75
C ALA A 218 -2.38 -7.85 -20.07
N MET A 219 -1.83 -9.07 -20.05
CA MET A 219 -1.39 -9.84 -21.22
C MET A 219 -2.43 -10.86 -21.70
N GLU A 220 -3.64 -10.85 -21.13
CA GLU A 220 -4.70 -11.84 -21.37
C GLU A 220 -4.31 -13.29 -21.01
N ASN A 221 -3.22 -13.47 -20.24
CA ASN A 221 -2.78 -14.77 -19.76
C ASN A 221 -3.41 -15.08 -18.39
N TYR A 222 -4.71 -15.35 -18.40
CA TYR A 222 -5.50 -15.61 -17.20
C TYR A 222 -5.11 -16.92 -16.49
N VAL A 223 -4.50 -17.88 -17.20
CA VAL A 223 -4.09 -19.17 -16.63
C VAL A 223 -2.90 -19.00 -15.69
N GLU A 224 -1.87 -18.27 -16.09
CA GLU A 224 -0.74 -17.97 -15.21
C GLU A 224 -1.14 -17.01 -14.08
N ALA A 225 -2.02 -16.05 -14.35
CA ALA A 225 -2.58 -15.20 -13.31
C ALA A 225 -3.28 -16.01 -12.22
N GLU A 226 -4.15 -16.97 -12.59
CA GLU A 226 -4.84 -17.85 -11.64
C GLU A 226 -3.85 -18.62 -10.76
N ARG A 227 -2.81 -19.20 -11.38
CA ARG A 227 -1.80 -19.99 -10.65
C ARG A 227 -1.12 -19.16 -9.55
N LEU A 228 -0.73 -17.92 -9.87
CA LEU A 228 -0.09 -17.00 -8.91
C LEU A 228 -1.06 -16.53 -7.83
N LEU A 229 -2.32 -16.28 -8.18
CA LEU A 229 -3.34 -15.86 -7.22
C LEU A 229 -3.71 -16.99 -6.25
N LEU A 230 -3.71 -18.24 -6.69
CA LEU A 230 -3.91 -19.39 -5.81
C LEU A 230 -2.74 -19.57 -4.83
N ASP A 231 -1.50 -19.32 -5.25
CA ASP A 231 -0.35 -19.26 -4.33
C ASP A 231 -0.50 -18.11 -3.32
N ALA A 232 -0.90 -16.92 -3.77
CA ALA A 232 -1.18 -15.79 -2.88
C ALA A 232 -2.30 -16.10 -1.86
N LEU A 233 -3.36 -16.78 -2.30
CA LEU A 233 -4.47 -17.19 -1.44
C LEU A 233 -4.04 -18.21 -0.39
N ALA A 234 -3.15 -19.14 -0.75
CA ALA A 234 -2.60 -20.12 0.19
C ALA A 234 -1.75 -19.46 1.28
N LYS A 235 -1.07 -18.35 0.96
CA LYS A 235 -0.26 -17.59 1.92
C LYS A 235 -1.11 -16.68 2.81
N GLU A 236 -2.05 -15.94 2.22
CA GLU A 236 -2.90 -14.99 2.93
C GLU A 236 -4.36 -15.12 2.47
N PRO A 237 -5.15 -16.01 3.11
CA PRO A 237 -6.54 -16.26 2.71
C PRO A 237 -7.48 -15.05 2.87
N SER A 238 -7.11 -14.09 3.73
CA SER A 238 -7.89 -12.89 4.00
C SER A 238 -7.46 -11.69 3.14
N LYS A 239 -6.57 -11.87 2.16
CA LYS A 239 -6.11 -10.75 1.33
C LYS A 239 -7.17 -10.35 0.30
N GLU A 240 -7.76 -9.18 0.50
CA GLU A 240 -8.85 -8.65 -0.34
C GLU A 240 -8.49 -8.57 -1.82
N ASP A 241 -7.30 -8.04 -2.14
CA ASP A 241 -6.80 -7.88 -3.51
C ASP A 241 -6.76 -9.22 -4.25
N THR A 242 -6.33 -10.29 -3.56
CA THR A 242 -6.26 -11.64 -4.13
C THR A 242 -7.65 -12.16 -4.48
N LEU A 243 -8.63 -11.97 -3.60
CA LEU A 243 -10.00 -12.43 -3.84
C LEU A 243 -10.64 -11.68 -5.01
N VAL A 244 -10.47 -10.35 -5.07
CA VAL A 244 -10.96 -9.54 -6.20
C VAL A 244 -10.34 -9.99 -7.52
N ASN A 245 -9.02 -10.21 -7.54
CA ASN A 245 -8.34 -10.68 -8.74
C ASN A 245 -8.78 -12.10 -9.15
N LEU A 246 -8.99 -13.00 -8.19
CA LEU A 246 -9.51 -14.35 -8.46
C LEU A 246 -10.92 -14.32 -9.05
N ILE A 247 -11.80 -13.43 -8.57
CA ILE A 247 -13.14 -13.26 -9.14
C ILE A 247 -13.04 -12.84 -10.61
N ALA A 248 -12.19 -11.84 -10.92
CA ALA A 248 -11.99 -11.38 -12.29
C ALA A 248 -11.41 -12.48 -13.20
N VAL A 249 -10.38 -13.20 -12.75
CA VAL A 249 -9.75 -14.29 -13.50
C VAL A 249 -10.73 -15.45 -13.72
N SER A 250 -11.47 -15.87 -12.69
CA SER A 250 -12.47 -16.94 -12.81
C SER A 250 -13.57 -16.59 -13.82
N ALA A 251 -14.01 -15.33 -13.84
CA ALA A 251 -14.98 -14.86 -14.84
C ALA A 251 -14.44 -15.00 -16.27
N HIS A 252 -13.18 -14.62 -16.53
CA HIS A 252 -12.53 -14.79 -17.83
C HIS A 252 -12.31 -16.25 -18.23
N LEU A 253 -12.03 -17.12 -17.26
CA LEU A 253 -11.83 -18.55 -17.47
C LEU A 253 -13.15 -19.36 -17.48
N GLN A 254 -14.30 -18.71 -17.28
CA GLN A 254 -15.61 -19.36 -17.15
C GLN A 254 -15.66 -20.42 -16.04
N LYS A 255 -15.00 -20.14 -14.91
CA LYS A 255 -14.98 -20.98 -13.72
C LYS A 255 -15.93 -20.45 -12.63
N PRO A 256 -16.39 -21.30 -11.71
CA PRO A 256 -17.17 -20.86 -10.54
C PRO A 256 -16.40 -19.81 -9.72
N LEU A 257 -17.07 -18.73 -9.34
CA LEU A 257 -16.48 -17.58 -8.63
C LEU A 257 -17.22 -17.22 -7.33
N GLU A 258 -18.36 -17.88 -7.07
CA GLU A 258 -19.26 -17.61 -5.95
C GLU A 258 -18.58 -17.82 -4.60
N ALA A 259 -17.67 -18.80 -4.52
CA ALA A 259 -16.88 -19.06 -3.31
C ALA A 259 -15.99 -17.86 -2.95
N TYR A 260 -15.33 -17.24 -3.94
CA TYR A 260 -14.47 -16.09 -3.73
C TYR A 260 -15.27 -14.83 -3.38
N LEU A 261 -16.43 -14.63 -4.01
CA LEU A 261 -17.36 -13.55 -3.64
C LEU A 261 -17.82 -13.68 -2.19
N CYS A 262 -18.26 -14.88 -1.78
CA CYS A 262 -18.71 -15.12 -0.42
C CYS A 262 -17.59 -14.88 0.61
N GLN A 263 -16.36 -15.31 0.29
CA GLN A 263 -15.20 -15.06 1.12
C GLN A 263 -14.86 -13.57 1.21
N LEU A 264 -14.92 -12.82 0.10
CA LEU A 264 -14.68 -11.37 0.09
C LEU A 264 -15.72 -10.64 0.95
N GLN A 265 -17.00 -11.02 0.88
CA GLN A 265 -18.07 -10.46 1.72
C GLN A 265 -17.81 -10.69 3.22
N GLN A 266 -17.26 -11.85 3.59
CA GLN A 266 -16.95 -12.15 4.99
C GLN A 266 -15.74 -11.40 5.52
N VAL A 267 -14.68 -11.28 4.69
CA VAL A 267 -13.40 -10.71 5.12
C VAL A 267 -13.39 -9.19 5.00
N ALA A 268 -14.01 -8.62 3.95
CA ALA A 268 -13.95 -7.20 3.65
C ALA A 268 -15.29 -6.68 3.07
N PRO A 269 -16.34 -6.57 3.90
CA PRO A 269 -17.65 -6.10 3.47
C PRO A 269 -17.65 -4.64 2.97
N LEU A 270 -16.64 -3.85 3.37
CA LEU A 270 -16.47 -2.45 2.96
C LEU A 270 -15.55 -2.28 1.74
N ASN A 271 -15.15 -3.37 1.08
CA ASN A 271 -14.29 -3.31 -0.08
C ASN A 271 -14.96 -2.52 -1.23
N VAL A 272 -14.22 -1.57 -1.82
CA VAL A 272 -14.74 -0.64 -2.84
C VAL A 272 -15.22 -1.39 -4.10
N TRP A 273 -14.54 -2.46 -4.49
CA TRP A 273 -14.94 -3.26 -5.65
C TRP A 273 -16.24 -4.01 -5.36
N LEU A 274 -16.37 -4.61 -4.18
CA LEU A 274 -17.56 -5.34 -3.76
C LEU A 274 -18.79 -4.43 -3.70
N GLN A 275 -18.67 -3.24 -3.10
CA GLN A 275 -19.77 -2.27 -3.05
C GLN A 275 -20.24 -1.85 -4.44
N LYS A 276 -19.32 -1.65 -5.38
CA LYS A 276 -19.65 -1.34 -6.78
C LYS A 276 -20.34 -2.52 -7.46
N TYR A 277 -19.89 -3.74 -7.21
CA TYR A 277 -20.50 -4.96 -7.74
C TYR A 277 -21.96 -5.10 -7.28
N GLU A 278 -22.23 -4.98 -5.98
CA GLU A 278 -23.57 -5.07 -5.41
C GLU A 278 -24.49 -3.93 -5.88
N LEU A 279 -23.95 -2.72 -6.03
CA LEU A 279 -24.69 -1.60 -6.60
C LEU A 279 -25.14 -1.89 -8.04
N LEU A 280 -24.23 -2.40 -8.88
CA LEU A 280 -24.54 -2.73 -10.28
C LEU A 280 -25.57 -3.86 -10.38
N GLU A 281 -25.50 -4.88 -9.53
CA GLU A 281 -26.53 -5.93 -9.47
C GLU A 281 -27.89 -5.36 -9.09
N HIS A 282 -27.95 -4.51 -8.06
CA HIS A 282 -29.20 -3.88 -7.64
C HIS A 282 -29.80 -2.97 -8.72
N GLU A 283 -28.96 -2.17 -9.40
CA GLU A 283 -29.39 -1.33 -10.51
C GLU A 283 -29.89 -2.14 -11.70
N PHE A 284 -29.22 -3.24 -12.02
CA PHE A 284 -29.65 -4.16 -13.07
C PHE A 284 -31.00 -4.79 -12.73
N ALA A 285 -31.19 -5.31 -11.52
CA ALA A 285 -32.46 -5.89 -11.08
C ALA A 285 -33.60 -4.87 -11.12
N ARG A 286 -33.32 -3.63 -10.67
CA ARG A 286 -34.27 -2.52 -10.76
C ARG A 286 -34.67 -2.23 -12.20
N MET A 287 -33.70 -2.13 -13.13
CA MET A 287 -34.01 -1.91 -14.55
C MET A 287 -34.77 -3.08 -15.16
N ALA A 288 -34.39 -4.33 -14.89
CA ALA A 288 -35.08 -5.51 -15.38
C ALA A 288 -36.56 -5.51 -14.98
N SER A 289 -36.87 -5.11 -13.74
CA SER A 289 -38.26 -5.00 -13.26
C SER A 289 -39.12 -3.99 -14.01
N THR A 290 -38.52 -3.03 -14.73
CA THR A 290 -39.28 -2.07 -15.57
C THR A 290 -39.71 -2.64 -16.93
N PHE A 291 -39.14 -3.78 -17.33
CA PHE A 291 -39.44 -4.47 -18.58
C PHE A 291 -40.31 -5.73 -18.38
N VAL A 292 -40.75 -5.99 -17.15
CA VAL A 292 -41.71 -7.05 -16.77
C VAL A 292 -43.06 -6.43 -16.51
#